data_AF-A0A358JWK8-F1
#
_entry.id   AF-A0A358JWK8-F1
#
_cell.length_a   1.000
_cell.length_b   1.000
_cell.length_c   1.000
_cell.angle_alpha   90.00
_cell.angle_beta   90.00
_cell.angle_gamma   90.00
#
_symmetry.space_group_name_H-M   'P 1'
#
loop_
_entity.id
_entity.type
_entity.pdbx_description
1 polymer ?
#
loop_
_entity_poly.entity_id
_entity_poly.type
_entity_poly.pdbx_seq_one_letter_code
_entity_poly.pdbx_strand_id
1 'polypeptide(L)'
;MVILGACGSPENKVLSNIEDFEAETAPALTSSIQSMIDYEAEMSGLFNESLTDEELADFKDDQSPLYQNLNERNELAEGLSKIHEELENRAEEFESADVSSSETLNEETVQNLSATLGQLAADVKNVQSGYEEVLSSETAFFESLKSEEADYNTLTDGMREVNGVHKEVTAHYESINEQLAAFQNHSNEVKTALGEDTSDDESAVQVDADSNEEAAENSEPETMYTVEAATSAIVPSAEDAESSAVLITIDDAPDENAVAMAHTLKELDAPAIFFVNGMFIESKEGQEKLREIHELGFEIGNHTYNHFNMQEITPEDTALEIIDTGDLIEEAIGERPKFFRAPFGVNSEASISIAREENMTVMNWTYGFDWEPDYQEPGALSDIMVNTEMLGDGANLLMHDRQWTSEALPDIVKSLRDKGYSLIDPKLIDSEGGVTE
;
A
#
# COMPACT_ATOMS: atom_id res chain seq x y z
N MET A 1 -56.12 -23.52 19.25
CA MET A 1 -54.93 -22.82 19.78
C MET A 1 -53.88 -22.98 18.72
N VAL A 2 -53.77 -21.99 17.83
CA VAL A 2 -52.84 -22.01 16.72
C VAL A 2 -51.45 -21.81 17.32
N ILE A 3 -50.57 -22.79 17.10
CA ILE A 3 -49.16 -22.71 17.43
C ILE A 3 -48.55 -21.73 16.41
N LEU A 4 -48.39 -20.47 16.79
CA LEU A 4 -47.59 -19.52 16.03
C LEU A 4 -46.13 -19.83 16.37
N GLY A 5 -45.42 -20.39 15.39
CA GLY A 5 -43.98 -20.55 15.45
C GLY A 5 -43.33 -19.17 15.66
N ALA A 6 -42.34 -19.11 16.53
CA ALA A 6 -41.54 -17.93 16.77
C ALA A 6 -40.76 -17.57 15.50
N CYS A 7 -41.34 -16.74 14.63
CA CYS A 7 -40.55 -15.90 13.75
C CYS A 7 -40.04 -14.75 14.61
N GLY A 8 -38.71 -14.61 14.74
CA GLY A 8 -38.11 -13.38 15.25
C GLY A 8 -38.62 -12.19 14.43
N SER A 9 -38.63 -11.00 15.04
CA SER A 9 -38.98 -9.78 14.32
C SER A 9 -38.01 -9.57 13.14
N PRO A 10 -38.40 -8.85 12.07
CA PRO A 10 -37.51 -8.57 10.95
C PRO A 10 -36.15 -7.99 11.39
N GLU A 11 -36.15 -7.14 12.42
CA GLU A 11 -34.94 -6.55 13.00
C GLU A 11 -34.00 -7.60 13.57
N ASN A 12 -34.51 -8.58 14.33
CA ASN A 12 -33.70 -9.64 14.91
C ASN A 12 -33.09 -10.56 13.85
N LYS A 13 -33.74 -10.70 12.69
CA LYS A 13 -33.20 -11.51 11.58
C LYS A 13 -32.05 -10.81 10.88
N VAL A 14 -32.20 -9.50 10.62
CA VAL A 14 -31.14 -8.66 10.05
C VAL A 14 -29.93 -8.66 10.99
N LEU A 15 -30.16 -8.42 12.28
CA LEU A 15 -29.09 -8.41 13.29
C LEU A 15 -28.38 -9.76 13.41
N SER A 16 -29.11 -10.88 13.48
CA SER A 16 -28.50 -12.21 13.54
C SER A 16 -27.64 -12.50 12.31
N ASN A 17 -28.06 -12.08 11.11
CA ASN A 17 -27.28 -12.31 9.89
C ASN A 17 -26.00 -11.44 9.89
N ILE A 18 -26.07 -10.21 10.39
CA ILE A 18 -24.88 -9.37 10.62
C ILE A 18 -23.90 -10.06 11.60
N GLU A 19 -24.38 -10.51 12.76
CA GLU A 19 -23.56 -11.16 13.78
C GLU A 19 -22.91 -12.44 13.24
N ASP A 20 -23.68 -13.27 12.52
CA ASP A 20 -23.15 -14.50 11.92
C ASP A 20 -22.10 -14.20 10.84
N PHE A 21 -22.23 -13.08 10.11
CA PHE A 21 -21.22 -12.65 9.15
C PHE A 21 -19.92 -12.20 9.80
N GLU A 22 -20.02 -11.33 10.79
CA GLU A 22 -18.85 -10.80 11.50
C GLU A 22 -18.14 -11.89 12.32
N ALA A 23 -18.87 -12.87 12.85
CA ALA A 23 -18.30 -13.92 13.69
C ALA A 23 -17.71 -15.10 12.91
N GLU A 24 -18.22 -15.40 11.71
CA GLU A 24 -17.83 -16.62 10.97
C GLU A 24 -17.25 -16.34 9.59
N THR A 25 -18.02 -15.71 8.68
CA THR A 25 -17.62 -15.65 7.26
C THR A 25 -16.58 -14.58 6.98
N ALA A 26 -16.67 -13.39 7.59
CA ALA A 26 -15.63 -12.37 7.42
C ALA A 26 -14.27 -12.86 7.95
N PRO A 27 -14.15 -13.41 9.18
CA PRO A 27 -12.89 -13.98 9.65
C PRO A 27 -12.38 -15.15 8.80
N ALA A 28 -13.27 -16.03 8.31
CA ALA A 28 -12.88 -17.13 7.44
C ALA A 28 -12.33 -16.64 6.09
N LEU A 29 -12.93 -15.59 5.53
CA LEU A 29 -12.46 -14.95 4.30
C LEU A 29 -11.08 -14.30 4.51
N THR A 30 -10.95 -13.44 5.51
CA THR A 30 -9.68 -12.79 5.84
C THR A 30 -8.58 -13.81 6.13
N SER A 31 -8.88 -14.87 6.89
CA SER A 31 -7.91 -15.92 7.19
C SER A 31 -7.49 -16.72 5.95
N SER A 32 -8.41 -16.97 5.01
CA SER A 32 -8.10 -17.70 3.78
C SER A 32 -7.19 -16.87 2.88
N ILE A 33 -7.51 -15.59 2.70
CA ILE A 33 -6.68 -14.65 1.92
C ILE A 33 -5.31 -14.46 2.57
N GLN A 34 -5.23 -14.27 3.89
CA GLN A 34 -3.94 -14.14 4.57
C GLN A 34 -3.08 -15.41 4.42
N SER A 35 -3.69 -16.60 4.53
CA SER A 35 -2.95 -17.86 4.35
C SER A 35 -2.42 -18.00 2.92
N MET A 36 -3.16 -17.52 1.91
CA MET A 36 -2.69 -17.49 0.52
C MET A 36 -1.43 -16.63 0.40
N ILE A 37 -1.48 -15.40 0.92
CA ILE A 37 -0.35 -14.45 0.93
C ILE A 37 0.87 -15.06 1.66
N ASP A 38 0.66 -15.67 2.82
CA ASP A 38 1.74 -16.30 3.60
C ASP A 38 2.41 -17.44 2.80
N TYR A 39 1.62 -18.25 2.09
CA TYR A 39 2.16 -19.31 1.25
C TYR A 39 2.86 -18.78 -0.01
N GLU A 40 2.42 -17.66 -0.58
CA GLU A 40 3.14 -17.00 -1.68
C GLU A 40 4.51 -16.49 -1.24
N ALA A 41 4.60 -15.88 -0.06
CA ALA A 41 5.87 -15.46 0.52
C ALA A 41 6.80 -16.66 0.78
N GLU A 42 6.25 -17.77 1.31
CA GLU A 42 7.02 -19.01 1.48
C GLU A 42 7.50 -19.58 0.13
N MET A 43 6.68 -19.53 -0.92
CA MET A 43 7.01 -20.02 -2.25
C MET A 43 8.26 -19.34 -2.82
N SER A 44 8.41 -18.02 -2.68
CA SER A 44 9.60 -17.29 -3.12
C SER A 44 10.90 -17.84 -2.50
N GLY A 45 10.87 -18.14 -1.20
CA GLY A 45 12.01 -18.73 -0.49
C GLY A 45 12.33 -20.14 -0.98
N LEU A 46 11.30 -21.00 -1.10
CA LEU A 46 11.44 -22.37 -1.59
C LEU A 46 11.96 -22.41 -3.04
N PHE A 47 11.52 -21.48 -3.87
CA PHE A 47 11.94 -21.34 -5.26
C PHE A 47 13.43 -21.00 -5.36
N ASN A 48 13.89 -20.02 -4.58
CA ASN A 48 15.29 -19.62 -4.57
C ASN A 48 16.20 -20.74 -4.06
N GLU A 49 15.81 -21.44 -2.98
CA GLU A 49 16.56 -22.62 -2.49
C GLU A 49 16.69 -23.68 -3.59
N SER A 50 15.57 -23.98 -4.26
CA SER A 50 15.50 -24.99 -5.33
C SER A 50 16.37 -24.64 -6.55
N LEU A 51 16.57 -23.35 -6.85
CA LEU A 51 17.44 -22.88 -7.93
C LEU A 51 18.93 -23.06 -7.64
N THR A 52 19.32 -23.17 -6.36
CA THR A 52 20.74 -23.37 -6.00
C THR A 52 21.22 -24.80 -6.20
N ASP A 53 20.31 -25.75 -6.36
CA ASP A 53 20.62 -27.14 -6.69
C ASP A 53 20.95 -27.28 -8.19
N GLU A 54 22.18 -27.66 -8.51
CA GLU A 54 22.63 -27.90 -9.90
C GLU A 54 21.78 -28.97 -10.61
N GLU A 55 21.13 -29.88 -9.88
CA GLU A 55 20.25 -30.91 -10.45
C GLU A 55 18.79 -30.48 -10.56
N LEU A 56 18.41 -29.33 -9.96
CA LEU A 56 17.03 -28.84 -9.84
C LEU A 56 16.08 -29.95 -9.36
N ALA A 57 16.49 -30.69 -8.32
CA ALA A 57 15.80 -31.90 -7.90
C ALA A 57 14.39 -31.61 -7.36
N ASP A 58 14.21 -30.49 -6.65
CA ASP A 58 12.93 -30.09 -6.06
C ASP A 58 11.89 -29.73 -7.12
N PHE A 59 12.32 -29.19 -8.25
CA PHE A 59 11.43 -28.97 -9.40
C PHE A 59 10.97 -30.29 -10.02
N LYS A 60 11.64 -31.43 -9.78
CA LYS A 60 11.33 -32.74 -10.40
C LYS A 60 10.59 -33.70 -9.46
N ASP A 61 10.49 -33.36 -8.18
CA ASP A 61 9.80 -34.15 -7.17
C ASP A 61 8.48 -33.48 -6.78
N ASP A 62 7.35 -34.07 -7.20
CA ASP A 62 6.02 -33.56 -6.86
C ASP A 62 5.70 -33.68 -5.34
N GLN A 63 6.62 -34.20 -4.53
CA GLN A 63 6.58 -34.20 -3.06
C GLN A 63 7.52 -33.18 -2.44
N SER A 64 8.23 -32.37 -3.25
CA SER A 64 9.09 -31.31 -2.74
C SER A 64 8.28 -30.24 -2.00
N PRO A 65 8.92 -29.44 -1.15
CA PRO A 65 8.26 -28.31 -0.50
C PRO A 65 7.56 -27.37 -1.48
N LEU A 66 8.11 -27.16 -2.69
CA LEU A 66 7.49 -26.35 -3.76
C LEU A 66 6.08 -26.86 -4.10
N TYR A 67 5.98 -28.15 -4.43
CA TYR A 67 4.71 -28.74 -4.82
C TYR A 67 3.76 -28.91 -3.64
N GLN A 68 4.27 -29.10 -2.41
CA GLN A 68 3.43 -29.07 -1.21
C GLN A 68 2.77 -27.70 -1.03
N ASN A 69 3.55 -26.62 -1.12
CA ASN A 69 3.02 -25.26 -1.03
C ASN A 69 1.99 -24.94 -2.14
N LEU A 70 2.24 -25.34 -3.40
CA LEU A 70 1.25 -25.22 -4.48
C LEU A 70 -0.07 -25.95 -4.15
N ASN A 71 0.01 -27.15 -3.56
CA ASN A 71 -1.18 -27.91 -3.19
C ASN A 71 -1.98 -27.23 -2.06
N GLU A 72 -1.30 -26.73 -1.03
CA GLU A 72 -1.95 -26.01 0.08
C GLU A 72 -2.67 -24.75 -0.43
N ARG A 73 -2.02 -23.99 -1.33
CA ARG A 73 -2.62 -22.83 -1.98
C ARG A 73 -3.81 -23.21 -2.87
N ASN A 74 -3.77 -24.35 -3.55
CA ASN A 74 -4.91 -24.86 -4.30
C ASN A 74 -6.09 -25.23 -3.39
N GLU A 75 -5.85 -25.85 -2.23
CA GLU A 75 -6.91 -26.14 -1.25
C GLU A 75 -7.56 -24.87 -0.70
N LEU A 76 -6.77 -23.82 -0.46
CA LEU A 76 -7.29 -22.50 -0.08
C LEU A 76 -8.15 -21.88 -1.18
N ALA A 77 -7.72 -21.93 -2.44
CA ALA A 77 -8.47 -21.42 -3.59
C ALA A 77 -9.82 -22.14 -3.74
N GLU A 78 -9.83 -23.47 -3.63
CA GLU A 78 -11.06 -24.25 -3.60
C GLU A 78 -11.97 -23.86 -2.41
N GLY A 79 -11.38 -23.53 -1.26
CA GLY A 79 -12.09 -23.05 -0.08
C GLY A 79 -12.85 -21.73 -0.29
N LEU A 80 -12.35 -20.82 -1.12
CA LEU A 80 -13.02 -19.56 -1.43
C LEU A 80 -14.38 -19.75 -2.11
N SER A 81 -14.57 -20.85 -2.86
CA SER A 81 -15.87 -21.15 -3.48
C SER A 81 -17.01 -21.30 -2.47
N LYS A 82 -16.72 -21.91 -1.30
CA LYS A 82 -17.69 -22.07 -0.21
C LYS A 82 -18.02 -20.72 0.43
N ILE A 83 -17.02 -19.87 0.59
CA ILE A 83 -17.19 -18.52 1.14
C ILE A 83 -18.02 -17.66 0.17
N HIS A 84 -17.75 -17.74 -1.14
CA HIS A 84 -18.56 -17.10 -2.17
C HIS A 84 -20.04 -17.51 -2.09
N GLU A 85 -20.34 -18.81 -2.00
CA GLU A 85 -21.73 -19.28 -1.84
C GLU A 85 -22.38 -18.76 -0.55
N GLU A 86 -21.65 -18.72 0.58
CA GLU A 86 -22.15 -18.16 1.84
C GLU A 86 -22.49 -16.67 1.73
N LEU A 87 -21.65 -15.88 1.05
CA LEU A 87 -21.85 -14.46 0.80
C LEU A 87 -23.08 -14.20 -0.08
N GLU A 88 -23.25 -14.94 -1.19
CA GLU A 88 -24.42 -14.84 -2.06
C GLU A 88 -25.72 -15.14 -1.30
N ASN A 89 -25.75 -16.23 -0.53
CA ASN A 89 -26.92 -16.60 0.27
C ASN A 89 -27.29 -15.50 1.27
N ARG A 90 -26.31 -14.88 1.93
CA ARG A 90 -26.58 -13.79 2.89
C ARG A 90 -27.03 -12.50 2.22
N ALA A 91 -26.45 -12.17 1.06
CA ALA A 91 -26.91 -11.05 0.26
C ALA A 91 -28.41 -11.19 -0.09
N GLU A 92 -28.85 -12.39 -0.50
CA GLU A 92 -30.26 -12.70 -0.78
C GLU A 92 -31.14 -12.62 0.49
N GLU A 93 -30.62 -13.04 1.64
CA GLU A 93 -31.34 -12.92 2.92
C GLU A 93 -31.58 -11.46 3.32
N PHE A 94 -30.61 -10.56 3.12
CA PHE A 94 -30.80 -9.12 3.31
C PHE A 94 -31.75 -8.53 2.26
N GLU A 95 -31.61 -8.92 0.98
CA GLU A 95 -32.48 -8.43 -0.11
C GLU A 95 -33.95 -8.74 0.17
N SER A 96 -34.22 -9.94 0.70
CA SER A 96 -35.57 -10.45 0.97
C SER A 96 -36.13 -10.07 2.35
N ALA A 97 -35.37 -9.33 3.16
CA ALA A 97 -35.81 -8.92 4.50
C ALA A 97 -36.91 -7.85 4.44
N ASP A 98 -38.15 -8.22 4.78
CA ASP A 98 -39.28 -7.30 4.88
C ASP A 98 -39.23 -6.49 6.19
N VAL A 99 -38.59 -5.31 6.13
CA VAL A 99 -38.55 -4.33 7.22
C VAL A 99 -39.62 -3.23 7.10
N SER A 100 -40.61 -3.40 6.21
CA SER A 100 -41.65 -2.36 5.97
C SER A 100 -42.52 -2.05 7.20
N SER A 101 -42.57 -2.96 8.16
CA SER A 101 -43.25 -2.79 9.45
C SER A 101 -42.34 -2.33 10.59
N SER A 102 -41.05 -2.13 10.33
CA SER A 102 -40.09 -1.69 11.35
C SER A 102 -40.27 -0.21 11.68
N GLU A 103 -40.20 0.13 12.97
CA GLU A 103 -40.18 1.53 13.43
C GLU A 103 -38.74 2.08 13.55
N THR A 104 -37.73 1.21 13.45
CA THR A 104 -36.31 1.53 13.70
C THR A 104 -35.44 1.38 12.45
N LEU A 105 -35.60 0.29 11.71
CA LEU A 105 -34.84 0.04 10.49
C LEU A 105 -35.55 0.60 9.27
N ASN A 106 -34.78 1.17 8.35
CA ASN A 106 -35.26 1.58 7.04
C ASN A 106 -34.83 0.55 5.98
N GLU A 107 -35.56 0.50 4.86
CA GLU A 107 -35.31 -0.44 3.77
C GLU A 107 -33.97 -0.18 3.05
N GLU A 108 -33.56 1.09 2.96
CA GLU A 108 -32.32 1.51 2.29
C GLU A 108 -31.07 0.93 2.97
N THR A 109 -30.97 1.02 4.31
CA THR A 109 -29.84 0.49 5.08
C THR A 109 -29.70 -1.03 4.92
N VAL A 110 -30.81 -1.76 4.88
CA VAL A 110 -30.79 -3.23 4.70
C VAL A 110 -30.42 -3.61 3.27
N GLN A 111 -30.86 -2.83 2.27
CA GLN A 111 -30.47 -3.03 0.88
C GLN A 111 -28.99 -2.70 0.63
N ASN A 112 -28.42 -1.73 1.35
CA ASN A 112 -26.98 -1.46 1.29
C ASN A 112 -26.15 -2.66 1.79
N LEU A 113 -26.54 -3.30 2.90
CA LEU A 113 -25.89 -4.54 3.36
C LEU A 113 -25.95 -5.65 2.31
N SER A 114 -27.12 -5.84 1.69
CA SER A 114 -27.28 -6.80 0.60
C SER A 114 -26.35 -6.50 -0.58
N ALA A 115 -26.33 -5.24 -1.04
CA ALA A 115 -25.51 -4.81 -2.16
C ALA A 115 -24.01 -4.99 -1.87
N THR A 116 -23.55 -4.61 -0.68
CA THR A 116 -22.15 -4.78 -0.24
C THR A 116 -21.76 -6.26 -0.21
N LEU A 117 -22.58 -7.15 0.37
CA LEU A 117 -22.27 -8.59 0.36
C LEU A 117 -22.32 -9.19 -1.04
N GLY A 118 -23.22 -8.72 -1.91
CA GLY A 118 -23.26 -9.13 -3.31
C GLY A 118 -22.00 -8.74 -4.08
N GLN A 119 -21.47 -7.53 -3.84
CA GLN A 119 -20.20 -7.10 -4.43
C GLN A 119 -19.02 -7.88 -3.84
N LEU A 120 -18.99 -8.06 -2.51
CA LEU A 120 -17.98 -8.89 -1.84
C LEU A 120 -17.97 -10.33 -2.40
N ALA A 121 -19.13 -10.93 -2.63
CA ALA A 121 -19.24 -12.25 -3.25
C ALA A 121 -18.64 -12.28 -4.66
N ALA A 122 -18.86 -11.24 -5.46
CA ALA A 122 -18.28 -11.12 -6.79
C ALA A 122 -16.76 -10.99 -6.74
N ASP A 123 -16.23 -10.20 -5.80
CA ASP A 123 -14.80 -9.99 -5.63
C ASP A 123 -14.10 -11.28 -5.17
N VAL A 124 -14.67 -12.01 -4.20
CA VAL A 124 -14.17 -13.33 -3.77
C VAL A 124 -14.10 -14.33 -4.93
N LYS A 125 -15.08 -14.31 -5.82
CA LYS A 125 -15.09 -15.17 -7.01
C LYS A 125 -14.01 -14.79 -8.01
N ASN A 126 -13.77 -13.49 -8.18
CA ASN A 126 -12.70 -13.00 -9.05
C ASN A 126 -11.33 -13.37 -8.48
N VAL A 127 -11.11 -13.19 -7.17
CA VAL A 127 -9.92 -13.69 -6.49
C VAL A 127 -9.75 -15.18 -6.72
N GLN A 128 -10.79 -15.99 -6.44
CA GLN A 128 -10.70 -17.44 -6.65
C GLN A 128 -10.25 -17.79 -8.08
N SER A 129 -10.94 -17.22 -9.07
CA SER A 129 -10.68 -17.56 -10.48
C SER A 129 -9.29 -17.11 -10.93
N GLY A 130 -8.89 -15.89 -10.56
CA GLY A 130 -7.56 -15.38 -10.89
C GLY A 130 -6.44 -16.12 -10.16
N TYR A 131 -6.66 -16.53 -8.92
CA TYR A 131 -5.69 -17.29 -8.15
C TYR A 131 -5.52 -18.72 -8.67
N GLU A 132 -6.59 -19.35 -9.18
CA GLU A 132 -6.49 -20.61 -9.92
C GLU A 132 -5.63 -20.46 -11.20
N GLU A 133 -5.68 -19.31 -11.87
CA GLU A 133 -4.80 -18.99 -13.01
C GLU A 133 -3.34 -18.79 -12.58
N VAL A 134 -3.09 -18.12 -11.44
CA VAL A 134 -1.76 -18.01 -10.83
C VAL A 134 -1.16 -19.39 -10.59
N LEU A 135 -1.89 -20.28 -9.91
CA LEU A 135 -1.41 -21.62 -9.59
C LEU A 135 -1.14 -22.46 -10.84
N SER A 136 -1.99 -22.31 -11.86
CA SER A 136 -1.77 -22.94 -13.16
C SER A 136 -0.52 -22.39 -13.85
N SER A 137 -0.26 -21.08 -13.78
CA SER A 137 0.90 -20.42 -14.37
C SER A 137 2.20 -20.86 -13.67
N GLU A 138 2.23 -20.84 -12.34
CA GLU A 138 3.37 -21.32 -11.54
C GLU A 138 3.67 -22.79 -11.80
N THR A 139 2.63 -23.63 -11.86
CA THR A 139 2.79 -25.05 -12.19
C THR A 139 3.41 -25.23 -13.59
N ALA A 140 2.90 -24.50 -14.59
CA ALA A 140 3.44 -24.56 -15.95
C ALA A 140 4.89 -24.05 -16.02
N PHE A 141 5.21 -23.01 -15.25
CA PHE A 141 6.56 -22.49 -15.13
C PHE A 141 7.51 -23.54 -14.53
N PHE A 142 7.15 -24.18 -13.42
CA PHE A 142 7.98 -25.21 -12.80
C PHE A 142 8.16 -26.42 -13.72
N GLU A 143 7.12 -26.82 -14.45
CA GLU A 143 7.24 -27.85 -15.50
C GLU A 143 8.22 -27.44 -16.61
N SER A 144 8.26 -26.17 -16.99
CA SER A 144 9.21 -25.68 -18.00
C SER A 144 10.66 -25.81 -17.54
N LEU A 145 10.92 -25.60 -16.24
CA LEU A 145 12.24 -25.74 -15.63
C LEU A 145 12.72 -27.19 -15.54
N LYS A 146 11.82 -28.18 -15.65
CA LYS A 146 12.20 -29.62 -15.71
C LYS A 146 12.95 -29.98 -17.01
N SER A 147 12.86 -29.15 -18.06
CA SER A 147 13.45 -29.43 -19.38
C SER A 147 14.98 -29.42 -19.36
N GLU A 148 15.63 -30.38 -20.04
CA GLU A 148 17.08 -30.36 -20.26
C GLU A 148 17.55 -29.17 -21.14
N GLU A 149 16.61 -28.50 -21.83
CA GLU A 149 16.86 -27.30 -22.64
C GLU A 149 16.54 -26.00 -21.88
N ALA A 150 16.10 -26.07 -20.62
CA ALA A 150 15.81 -24.89 -19.82
C ALA A 150 17.08 -24.02 -19.68
N ASP A 151 16.92 -22.74 -19.98
CA ASP A 151 17.99 -21.76 -19.98
C ASP A 151 17.57 -20.50 -19.22
N TYR A 152 18.46 -19.51 -19.20
CA TYR A 152 18.18 -18.23 -18.56
C TYR A 152 16.89 -17.56 -19.08
N ASN A 153 16.58 -17.68 -20.38
CA ASN A 153 15.35 -17.10 -20.92
C ASN A 153 14.12 -17.83 -20.43
N THR A 154 14.19 -19.17 -20.31
CA THR A 154 13.12 -19.99 -19.72
C THR A 154 12.79 -19.52 -18.30
N LEU A 155 13.82 -19.25 -17.50
CA LEU A 155 13.67 -18.70 -16.15
C LEU A 155 13.03 -17.30 -16.18
N THR A 156 13.63 -16.35 -16.92
CA THR A 156 13.17 -14.95 -16.87
C THR A 156 11.82 -14.71 -17.54
N ASP A 157 11.51 -15.46 -18.60
CA ASP A 157 10.22 -15.34 -19.28
C ASP A 157 9.11 -15.97 -18.45
N GLY A 158 9.39 -17.11 -17.79
CA GLY A 158 8.45 -17.76 -16.88
C GLY A 158 8.15 -16.91 -15.64
N MET A 159 9.17 -16.31 -15.01
CA MET A 159 8.95 -15.35 -13.90
C MET A 159 8.09 -14.16 -14.35
N ARG A 160 8.34 -13.62 -15.55
CA ARG A 160 7.53 -12.51 -16.09
C ARG A 160 6.08 -12.92 -16.32
N GLU A 161 5.84 -14.13 -16.83
CA GLU A 161 4.48 -14.65 -17.06
C GLU A 161 3.73 -14.86 -15.74
N VAL A 162 4.38 -15.48 -14.74
CA VAL A 162 3.81 -15.66 -13.39
C VAL A 162 3.47 -14.31 -12.75
N ASN A 163 4.40 -13.36 -12.74
CA ASN A 163 4.20 -12.04 -12.15
C ASN A 163 3.07 -11.26 -12.87
N GLY A 164 2.94 -11.44 -14.19
CA GLY A 164 1.86 -10.82 -14.96
C GLY A 164 0.47 -11.33 -14.56
N VAL A 165 0.34 -12.63 -14.25
CA VAL A 165 -0.94 -13.21 -13.79
C VAL A 165 -1.25 -12.80 -12.36
N HIS A 166 -0.25 -12.76 -11.47
CA HIS A 166 -0.40 -12.27 -10.09
C HIS A 166 -0.98 -10.85 -10.03
N LYS A 167 -0.53 -9.95 -10.91
CA LYS A 167 -1.02 -8.56 -11.00
C LYS A 167 -2.53 -8.43 -11.19
N GLU A 168 -3.17 -9.36 -11.90
CA GLU A 168 -4.62 -9.33 -12.12
C GLU A 168 -5.41 -9.71 -10.85
N VAL A 169 -4.80 -10.48 -9.94
CA VAL A 169 -5.45 -10.95 -8.70
C VAL A 169 -5.37 -9.90 -7.59
N THR A 170 -4.24 -9.19 -7.46
CA THR A 170 -3.99 -8.23 -6.36
C THR A 170 -5.04 -7.12 -6.28
N ALA A 171 -5.50 -6.61 -7.42
CA ALA A 171 -6.54 -5.57 -7.49
C ALA A 171 -7.88 -6.01 -6.86
N HIS A 172 -8.14 -7.32 -6.76
CA HIS A 172 -9.35 -7.84 -6.14
C HIS A 172 -9.25 -7.94 -4.61
N TYR A 173 -8.04 -8.02 -4.03
CA TYR A 173 -7.85 -8.03 -2.57
C TYR A 173 -8.20 -6.67 -1.94
N GLU A 174 -7.82 -5.57 -2.59
CA GLU A 174 -8.16 -4.21 -2.15
C GLU A 174 -9.68 -4.00 -2.12
N SER A 175 -10.38 -4.41 -3.17
CA SER A 175 -11.85 -4.34 -3.25
C SER A 175 -12.52 -5.14 -2.12
N ILE A 176 -12.00 -6.33 -1.77
CA ILE A 176 -12.51 -7.12 -0.65
C ILE A 176 -12.41 -6.35 0.68
N ASN A 177 -11.28 -5.69 0.94
CA ASN A 177 -11.09 -4.89 2.14
C ASN A 177 -12.05 -3.70 2.19
N GLU A 178 -12.24 -3.01 1.06
CA GLU A 178 -13.22 -1.92 0.94
C GLU A 178 -14.66 -2.42 1.24
N GLN A 179 -15.05 -3.57 0.69
CA GLN A 179 -16.38 -4.13 0.93
C GLN A 179 -16.57 -4.60 2.38
N LEU A 180 -15.52 -5.15 3.02
CA LEU A 180 -15.57 -5.51 4.44
C LEU A 180 -15.75 -4.26 5.33
N ALA A 181 -15.02 -3.18 5.04
CA ALA A 181 -15.17 -1.91 5.75
C ALA A 181 -16.54 -1.27 5.51
N ALA A 182 -17.03 -1.28 4.26
CA ALA A 182 -18.38 -0.80 3.92
C ALA A 182 -19.46 -1.60 4.65
N PHE A 183 -19.31 -2.93 4.75
CA PHE A 183 -20.24 -3.78 5.49
C PHE A 183 -20.22 -3.43 6.98
N GLN A 184 -19.05 -3.25 7.59
CA GLN A 184 -18.93 -2.83 8.99
C GLN A 184 -19.62 -1.48 9.25
N ASN A 185 -19.49 -0.52 8.34
CA ASN A 185 -20.18 0.77 8.46
C ASN A 185 -21.71 0.61 8.44
N HIS A 186 -22.24 -0.14 7.47
CA HIS A 186 -23.67 -0.40 7.39
C HIS A 186 -24.18 -1.27 8.57
N SER A 187 -23.37 -2.20 9.05
CA SER A 187 -23.63 -3.00 10.24
C SER A 187 -23.79 -2.10 11.48
N ASN A 188 -22.86 -1.16 11.67
CA ASN A 188 -22.89 -0.21 12.78
C ASN A 188 -24.11 0.72 12.73
N GLU A 189 -24.55 1.13 11.53
CA GLU A 189 -25.80 1.88 11.36
C GLU A 189 -27.01 1.08 11.84
N VAL A 190 -27.10 -0.21 11.47
CA VAL A 190 -28.17 -1.11 11.92
C VAL A 190 -28.12 -1.30 13.44
N LYS A 191 -26.96 -1.64 14.00
CA LYS A 191 -26.78 -1.85 15.44
C LYS A 191 -27.14 -0.60 16.26
N THR A 192 -26.72 0.58 15.79
CA THR A 192 -27.09 1.87 16.40
C THR A 192 -28.59 2.12 16.33
N ALA A 193 -29.23 1.85 15.19
CA ALA A 193 -30.68 2.01 15.03
C ALA A 193 -31.48 1.06 15.94
N LEU A 194 -30.92 -0.10 16.29
CA LEU A 194 -31.49 -1.07 17.22
C LEU A 194 -31.14 -0.80 18.70
N GLY A 195 -30.27 0.18 18.97
CA GLY A 195 -29.89 0.58 20.32
C GLY A 195 -28.82 -0.29 20.96
N GLU A 196 -27.96 -0.91 20.17
CA GLU A 196 -26.75 -1.60 20.65
C GLU A 196 -25.59 -0.61 20.88
N ASP A 197 -24.71 -0.92 21.85
CA ASP A 197 -23.59 -0.07 22.25
C ASP A 197 -22.35 -0.45 21.41
N THR A 198 -21.83 0.46 20.59
CA THR A 198 -20.79 0.19 19.57
C THR A 198 -19.36 0.55 20.00
N SER A 199 -19.09 0.66 21.30
CA SER A 199 -17.73 0.95 21.81
C SER A 199 -16.95 -0.34 22.04
N ASP A 200 -16.00 -0.66 21.15
CA ASP A 200 -14.71 -1.33 21.43
C ASP A 200 -14.19 -2.01 20.13
N ASP A 201 -13.29 -1.37 19.38
CA ASP A 201 -12.07 -2.01 18.84
C ASP A 201 -11.17 -1.01 18.08
N GLU A 202 -10.14 -0.46 18.76
CA GLU A 202 -8.93 0.07 18.13
C GLU A 202 -7.76 -0.04 19.13
N SER A 203 -6.66 -0.70 18.74
CA SER A 203 -5.38 -0.62 19.48
C SER A 203 -4.17 -1.03 18.61
N ALA A 204 -3.29 -0.06 18.36
CA ALA A 204 -1.92 -0.21 17.83
C ALA A 204 -0.86 0.13 18.91
N VAL A 205 0.37 -0.43 18.84
CA VAL A 205 1.56 -0.01 19.63
C VAL A 205 2.91 -0.30 18.93
N GLN A 206 3.82 0.70 18.88
CA GLN A 206 5.27 0.72 18.50
C GLN A 206 6.25 0.54 19.71
N VAL A 207 7.55 0.18 19.48
CA VAL A 207 8.79 0.78 20.08
C VAL A 207 10.18 0.23 19.57
N ASP A 208 11.03 1.13 19.01
CA ASP A 208 12.48 1.53 19.11
C ASP A 208 13.72 0.63 19.49
N ALA A 209 14.81 0.73 18.66
CA ALA A 209 16.19 1.30 18.87
C ALA A 209 17.55 0.49 18.85
N ASP A 210 18.54 1.04 18.07
CA ASP A 210 20.04 1.23 18.20
C ASP A 210 21.07 0.04 18.03
N SER A 211 22.28 0.07 17.40
CA SER A 211 23.23 1.07 16.80
C SER A 211 24.46 0.46 15.98
N ASN A 212 25.01 1.22 14.97
CA ASN A 212 26.44 1.48 14.51
C ASN A 212 27.23 0.52 13.55
N GLU A 213 28.13 0.85 12.57
CA GLU A 213 28.91 2.06 12.11
C GLU A 213 29.74 1.80 10.77
N GLU A 214 29.83 2.80 9.84
CA GLU A 214 30.88 3.25 8.82
C GLU A 214 31.55 2.31 7.74
N ALA A 215 32.00 2.73 6.51
CA ALA A 215 31.92 3.92 5.61
C ALA A 215 32.75 3.70 4.28
N ALA A 216 32.50 4.43 3.16
CA ALA A 216 33.51 5.13 2.29
C ALA A 216 32.98 5.80 0.97
N GLU A 217 33.39 7.08 0.76
CA GLU A 217 32.99 8.19 -0.16
C GLU A 217 33.30 8.13 -1.70
N ASN A 218 32.58 8.97 -2.49
CA ASN A 218 33.15 9.85 -3.53
C ASN A 218 32.26 11.11 -3.84
N SER A 219 32.90 12.26 -4.11
CA SER A 219 32.39 13.66 -3.94
C SER A 219 31.28 14.19 -4.89
N GLU A 220 30.17 14.67 -4.29
CA GLU A 220 28.99 15.40 -4.83
C GLU A 220 29.05 16.92 -4.44
N PRO A 221 28.14 17.80 -4.93
CA PRO A 221 28.09 19.24 -4.55
C PRO A 221 28.09 19.47 -3.02
N GLU A 222 28.54 20.66 -2.58
CA GLU A 222 28.52 21.03 -1.14
C GLU A 222 27.08 20.93 -0.62
N THR A 223 26.82 19.91 0.21
CA THR A 223 25.54 19.68 0.88
C THR A 223 25.33 20.75 1.94
N MET A 224 24.10 21.24 2.05
CA MET A 224 23.72 22.35 2.95
C MET A 224 22.83 21.87 4.09
N TYR A 225 22.17 20.73 3.91
CA TYR A 225 21.25 20.13 4.86
C TYR A 225 21.50 18.62 5.02
N THR A 226 21.02 18.04 6.11
CA THR A 226 20.96 16.58 6.32
C THR A 226 19.60 16.21 6.91
N VAL A 227 19.19 14.96 6.76
CA VAL A 227 18.01 14.43 7.45
C VAL A 227 18.40 14.05 8.88
N GLU A 228 17.67 14.58 9.87
CA GLU A 228 17.81 14.16 11.27
C GLU A 228 17.15 12.80 11.46
N ALA A 229 17.94 11.76 11.71
CA ALA A 229 17.52 10.37 11.78
C ALA A 229 16.31 10.14 12.70
N ALA A 230 16.28 10.79 13.86
CA ALA A 230 15.23 10.55 14.86
C ALA A 230 13.88 11.22 14.53
N THR A 231 13.88 12.24 13.67
CA THR A 231 12.68 13.09 13.48
C THR A 231 12.32 13.30 12.02
N SER A 232 13.18 12.90 11.09
CA SER A 232 13.10 13.21 9.66
C SER A 232 13.01 14.72 9.34
N ALA A 233 13.35 15.58 10.30
CA ALA A 233 13.49 17.02 10.08
C ALA A 233 14.75 17.30 9.26
N ILE A 234 14.70 18.32 8.41
CA ILE A 234 15.82 18.73 7.58
C ILE A 234 16.62 19.79 8.32
N VAL A 235 17.83 19.43 8.75
CA VAL A 235 18.66 20.30 9.58
C VAL A 235 19.84 20.88 8.79
N PRO A 236 20.17 22.18 8.98
CA PRO A 236 21.36 22.78 8.40
C PRO A 236 22.64 22.02 8.76
N SER A 237 23.43 21.62 7.76
CA SER A 237 24.77 21.04 7.93
C SER A 237 25.90 22.03 7.57
N ALA A 238 25.57 23.15 6.90
CA ALA A 238 26.50 24.22 6.53
C ALA A 238 26.18 25.56 7.24
N GLU A 239 27.20 26.42 7.43
CA GLU A 239 27.03 27.72 8.12
C GLU A 239 26.12 28.71 7.38
N ASP A 240 26.05 28.60 6.06
CA ASP A 240 25.28 29.47 5.16
C ASP A 240 23.93 28.88 4.73
N ALA A 241 23.55 27.72 5.28
CA ALA A 241 22.24 27.13 5.09
C ALA A 241 21.16 27.94 5.84
N GLU A 242 20.02 28.15 5.18
CA GLU A 242 18.90 28.91 5.76
C GLU A 242 18.20 28.07 6.82
N SER A 243 18.16 28.55 8.06
CA SER A 243 17.54 27.80 9.17
C SER A 243 16.02 27.75 9.07
N SER A 244 15.38 28.83 8.62
CA SER A 244 13.93 28.88 8.43
C SER A 244 13.56 28.41 7.03
N ALA A 245 13.73 27.11 6.81
CA ALA A 245 13.41 26.45 5.56
C ALA A 245 12.58 25.17 5.82
N VAL A 246 11.77 24.77 4.84
CA VAL A 246 10.94 23.57 4.91
C VAL A 246 11.06 22.77 3.61
N LEU A 247 10.90 21.45 3.70
CA LEU A 247 10.90 20.54 2.56
C LEU A 247 9.48 20.12 2.23
N ILE A 248 9.12 20.18 0.94
CA ILE A 248 7.86 19.66 0.42
C ILE A 248 8.12 18.26 -0.16
N THR A 249 7.31 17.29 0.23
CA THR A 249 7.36 15.92 -0.30
C THR A 249 5.97 15.44 -0.70
N ILE A 250 5.88 14.75 -1.84
CA ILE A 250 4.65 14.19 -2.40
C ILE A 250 4.83 12.68 -2.55
N ASP A 251 4.05 11.90 -1.82
CA ASP A 251 3.99 10.43 -1.90
C ASP A 251 2.90 9.98 -2.88
N ASP A 252 2.82 8.68 -3.13
CA ASP A 252 1.86 8.03 -4.03
C ASP A 252 1.94 8.49 -5.51
N ALA A 253 3.12 8.94 -5.95
CA ALA A 253 3.31 9.48 -7.30
C ALA A 253 3.87 8.43 -8.29
N PRO A 254 3.77 8.64 -9.62
CA PRO A 254 2.83 9.51 -10.29
C PRO A 254 1.51 8.79 -10.59
N ASP A 255 0.43 9.23 -9.95
CA ASP A 255 -0.94 8.83 -10.28
C ASP A 255 -1.65 9.93 -11.10
N GLU A 256 -2.83 10.40 -10.70
CA GLU A 256 -3.67 11.29 -11.51
C GLU A 256 -3.20 12.76 -11.51
N ASN A 257 -2.67 13.27 -10.40
CA ASN A 257 -2.42 14.70 -10.20
C ASN A 257 -0.94 15.09 -10.12
N ALA A 258 0.00 14.15 -9.93
CA ALA A 258 1.42 14.46 -9.71
C ALA A 258 2.03 15.34 -10.80
N VAL A 259 1.70 15.09 -12.07
CA VAL A 259 2.19 15.92 -13.19
C VAL A 259 1.67 17.36 -13.08
N ALA A 260 0.37 17.54 -12.76
CA ALA A 260 -0.21 18.87 -12.57
C ALA A 260 0.37 19.59 -11.35
N MET A 261 0.64 18.85 -10.27
CA MET A 261 1.32 19.34 -9.08
C MET A 261 2.75 19.78 -9.40
N ALA A 262 3.50 18.99 -10.17
CA ALA A 262 4.84 19.33 -10.61
C ALA A 262 4.85 20.63 -11.44
N HIS A 263 3.93 20.79 -12.40
CA HIS A 263 3.79 22.07 -13.14
C HIS A 263 3.50 23.25 -12.20
N THR A 264 2.58 23.06 -11.26
CA THR A 264 2.23 24.09 -10.27
C THR A 264 3.43 24.50 -9.42
N LEU A 265 4.16 23.53 -8.87
CA LEU A 265 5.36 23.77 -8.08
C LEU A 265 6.45 24.43 -8.92
N LYS A 266 6.59 24.04 -10.19
CA LYS A 266 7.57 24.64 -11.11
C LYS A 266 7.24 26.11 -11.40
N GLU A 267 5.97 26.42 -11.67
CA GLU A 267 5.51 27.80 -11.86
C GLU A 267 5.74 28.67 -10.63
N LEU A 268 5.68 28.06 -9.44
CA LEU A 268 5.92 28.71 -8.17
C LEU A 268 7.39 28.72 -7.76
N ASP A 269 8.30 28.13 -8.53
CA ASP A 269 9.72 27.97 -8.18
C ASP A 269 9.89 27.30 -6.79
N ALA A 270 9.10 26.26 -6.55
CA ALA A 270 9.03 25.52 -5.30
C ALA A 270 9.66 24.13 -5.50
N PRO A 271 10.87 23.88 -5.00
CA PRO A 271 11.47 22.55 -5.04
C PRO A 271 10.68 21.55 -4.18
N ALA A 272 10.70 20.27 -4.57
CA ALA A 272 10.06 19.17 -3.86
C ALA A 272 10.67 17.82 -4.26
N ILE A 273 10.40 16.80 -3.44
CA ILE A 273 10.63 15.39 -3.77
C ILE A 273 9.29 14.74 -4.12
N PHE A 274 9.26 13.96 -5.20
CA PHE A 274 8.15 13.06 -5.52
C PHE A 274 8.61 11.63 -5.22
N PHE A 275 8.04 11.02 -4.18
CA PHE A 275 8.24 9.61 -3.85
C PHE A 275 7.30 8.76 -4.69
N VAL A 276 7.88 7.86 -5.49
CA VAL A 276 7.12 7.15 -6.51
C VAL A 276 6.96 5.67 -6.23
N ASN A 277 5.78 5.15 -6.56
CA ASN A 277 5.50 3.72 -6.47
C ASN A 277 5.79 3.02 -7.79
N GLY A 278 6.48 1.88 -7.72
CA GLY A 278 6.81 1.06 -8.89
C GLY A 278 5.57 0.73 -9.74
N MET A 279 4.46 0.36 -9.11
CA MET A 279 3.20 0.00 -9.77
C MET A 279 2.66 1.10 -10.70
N PHE A 280 2.91 2.37 -10.38
CA PHE A 280 2.46 3.52 -11.19
C PHE A 280 3.38 3.82 -12.38
N ILE A 281 4.62 3.31 -12.37
CA ILE A 281 5.63 3.57 -13.40
C ILE A 281 6.06 2.33 -14.19
N GLU A 282 5.39 1.18 -14.00
CA GLU A 282 5.59 0.01 -14.85
C GLU A 282 5.19 0.25 -16.32
N SER A 283 4.14 1.04 -16.51
CA SER A 283 3.61 1.32 -17.84
C SER A 283 4.40 2.42 -18.51
N LYS A 284 4.48 2.40 -19.86
CA LYS A 284 5.10 3.49 -20.62
C LYS A 284 4.47 4.85 -20.37
N GLU A 285 3.17 4.88 -20.06
CA GLU A 285 2.48 6.11 -19.70
C GLU A 285 2.94 6.63 -18.33
N GLY A 286 3.03 5.74 -17.34
CA GLY A 286 3.61 6.04 -16.03
C GLY A 286 5.05 6.54 -16.11
N GLN A 287 5.91 5.85 -16.89
CA GLN A 287 7.29 6.29 -17.13
C GLN A 287 7.36 7.66 -17.83
N GLU A 288 6.41 7.99 -18.71
CA GLU A 288 6.35 9.32 -19.33
C GLU A 288 5.93 10.40 -18.33
N LYS A 289 4.95 10.12 -17.46
CA LYS A 289 4.59 11.02 -16.35
C LYS A 289 5.79 11.27 -15.45
N LEU A 290 6.51 10.21 -15.06
CA LEU A 290 7.71 10.32 -14.23
C LEU A 290 8.79 11.16 -14.90
N ARG A 291 9.05 10.91 -16.20
CA ARG A 291 10.00 11.68 -17.00
C ARG A 291 9.63 13.15 -17.07
N GLU A 292 8.34 13.48 -17.23
CA GLU A 292 7.88 14.87 -17.24
C GLU A 292 8.14 15.55 -15.89
N ILE A 293 7.85 14.89 -14.77
CA ILE A 293 8.14 15.40 -13.42
C ILE A 293 9.65 15.65 -13.25
N HIS A 294 10.49 14.71 -13.66
CA HIS A 294 11.94 14.85 -13.60
C HIS A 294 12.48 15.98 -14.50
N GLU A 295 11.96 16.11 -15.74
CA GLU A 295 12.34 17.18 -16.68
C GLU A 295 11.94 18.58 -16.17
N LEU A 296 10.89 18.68 -15.34
CA LEU A 296 10.55 19.91 -14.63
C LEU A 296 11.56 20.26 -13.52
N GLY A 297 12.43 19.32 -13.16
CA GLY A 297 13.60 19.53 -12.30
C GLY A 297 13.41 19.04 -10.86
N PHE A 298 12.35 18.28 -10.59
CA PHE A 298 12.07 17.70 -9.27
C PHE A 298 12.92 16.46 -9.02
N GLU A 299 13.20 16.21 -7.74
CA GLU A 299 13.88 15.01 -7.31
C GLU A 299 12.88 13.85 -7.20
N ILE A 300 13.31 12.66 -7.61
CA ILE A 300 12.50 11.43 -7.54
C ILE A 300 13.01 10.56 -6.40
N GLY A 301 12.13 10.24 -5.46
CA GLY A 301 12.37 9.29 -4.37
C GLY A 301 11.67 7.94 -4.63
N ASN A 302 12.11 6.92 -3.93
CA ASN A 302 11.53 5.57 -3.98
C ASN A 302 10.49 5.39 -2.87
N HIS A 303 9.28 4.95 -3.24
CA HIS A 303 8.18 4.66 -2.30
C HIS A 303 7.72 3.20 -2.31
N THR A 304 8.64 2.29 -2.64
CA THR A 304 8.37 0.86 -2.88
C THR A 304 7.51 0.61 -4.11
N TYR A 305 7.28 -0.66 -4.44
CA TYR A 305 6.61 -1.04 -5.67
C TYR A 305 5.09 -1.02 -5.51
N ASN A 306 4.57 -1.78 -4.54
CA ASN A 306 3.13 -2.00 -4.30
C ASN A 306 2.59 -1.31 -3.05
N HIS A 307 3.39 -0.43 -2.42
CA HIS A 307 2.99 0.30 -1.21
C HIS A 307 2.67 -0.64 0.00
N PHE A 308 3.35 -1.78 0.11
CA PHE A 308 3.17 -2.69 1.25
C PHE A 308 3.74 -2.12 2.56
N ASN A 309 3.19 -2.57 3.68
CA ASN A 309 3.81 -2.32 4.98
C ASN A 309 5.11 -3.14 5.11
N MET A 310 6.25 -2.47 5.23
CA MET A 310 7.57 -3.13 5.25
C MET A 310 7.78 -4.07 6.46
N GLN A 311 6.96 -3.98 7.50
CA GLN A 311 6.99 -4.91 8.65
C GLN A 311 6.14 -6.16 8.44
N GLU A 312 5.30 -6.20 7.41
CA GLU A 312 4.39 -7.31 7.13
C GLU A 312 4.88 -8.22 6.00
N ILE A 313 5.98 -7.83 5.34
CA ILE A 313 6.59 -8.58 4.24
C ILE A 313 7.99 -9.08 4.61
N THR A 314 8.49 -10.08 3.87
CA THR A 314 9.82 -10.66 4.14
C THR A 314 10.95 -9.70 3.75
N PRO A 315 12.17 -9.88 4.28
CA PRO A 315 13.36 -9.16 3.80
C PRO A 315 13.59 -9.28 2.29
N GLU A 316 13.30 -10.44 1.72
CA GLU A 316 13.40 -10.71 0.29
C GLU A 316 12.36 -9.92 -0.51
N ASP A 317 11.09 -9.92 -0.08
CA ASP A 317 10.04 -9.13 -0.72
C ASP A 317 10.31 -7.62 -0.57
N THR A 318 10.84 -7.22 0.59
CA THR A 318 11.31 -5.84 0.82
C THR A 318 12.40 -5.45 -0.19
N ALA A 319 13.28 -6.38 -0.55
CA ALA A 319 14.30 -6.14 -1.57
C ALA A 319 13.68 -5.94 -2.95
N LEU A 320 12.71 -6.76 -3.34
CA LEU A 320 11.99 -6.59 -4.61
C LEU A 320 11.26 -5.26 -4.66
N GLU A 321 10.50 -4.93 -3.62
CA GLU A 321 9.77 -3.68 -3.46
C GLU A 321 10.66 -2.44 -3.68
N ILE A 322 11.87 -2.45 -3.12
CA ILE A 322 12.78 -1.30 -3.18
C ILE A 322 13.63 -1.31 -4.47
N ILE A 323 14.25 -2.44 -4.80
CA ILE A 323 15.20 -2.54 -5.92
C ILE A 323 14.48 -2.41 -7.25
N ASP A 324 13.35 -3.09 -7.45
CA ASP A 324 12.62 -3.05 -8.73
C ASP A 324 12.07 -1.65 -8.99
N THR A 325 11.62 -0.95 -7.95
CA THR A 325 11.21 0.46 -8.05
C THR A 325 12.40 1.34 -8.43
N GLY A 326 13.58 1.09 -7.85
CA GLY A 326 14.82 1.78 -8.23
C GLY A 326 15.21 1.56 -9.69
N ASP A 327 15.09 0.32 -10.18
CA ASP A 327 15.36 -0.05 -11.57
C ASP A 327 14.37 0.61 -12.54
N LEU A 328 13.08 0.66 -12.20
CA LEU A 328 12.07 1.34 -13.00
C LEU A 328 12.30 2.85 -13.07
N ILE A 329 12.70 3.48 -11.97
CA ILE A 329 13.09 4.89 -11.94
C ILE A 329 14.30 5.10 -12.87
N GLU A 330 15.35 4.29 -12.72
CA GLU A 330 16.56 4.40 -13.56
C GLU A 330 16.24 4.17 -15.05
N GLU A 331 15.36 3.22 -15.39
CA GLU A 331 14.91 3.01 -16.76
C GLU A 331 14.18 4.23 -17.33
N ALA A 332 13.32 4.86 -16.52
CA ALA A 332 12.48 5.96 -16.97
C ALA A 332 13.28 7.26 -17.20
N ILE A 333 14.18 7.60 -16.26
CA ILE A 333 14.84 8.91 -16.20
C ILE A 333 16.38 8.86 -16.27
N GLY A 334 16.98 7.66 -16.23
CA GLY A 334 18.43 7.48 -16.33
C GLY A 334 19.21 7.80 -15.05
N GLU A 335 18.52 7.99 -13.93
CA GLU A 335 19.07 8.32 -12.62
C GLU A 335 18.43 7.42 -11.57
N ARG A 336 19.22 6.92 -10.61
CA ARG A 336 18.70 6.17 -9.45
C ARG A 336 18.24 7.12 -8.35
N PRO A 337 17.18 6.77 -7.60
CA PRO A 337 16.68 7.60 -6.51
C PRO A 337 17.74 7.74 -5.41
N LYS A 338 17.77 8.91 -4.77
CA LYS A 338 18.65 9.21 -3.62
C LYS A 338 17.92 9.14 -2.28
N PHE A 339 16.60 9.04 -2.31
CA PHE A 339 15.74 9.09 -1.14
C PHE A 339 14.79 7.91 -1.16
N PHE A 340 14.57 7.32 0.01
CA PHE A 340 13.60 6.26 0.23
C PHE A 340 12.66 6.66 1.35
N ARG A 341 11.37 6.36 1.15
CA ARG A 341 10.35 6.47 2.20
C ARG A 341 9.52 5.20 2.18
N ALA A 342 9.42 4.53 3.32
CA ALA A 342 8.56 3.37 3.44
C ALA A 342 7.07 3.80 3.50
N PRO A 343 6.16 3.03 2.89
CA PRO A 343 4.72 3.18 3.05
C PRO A 343 4.31 3.28 4.52
N PHE A 344 3.31 4.12 4.80
CA PHE A 344 2.79 4.38 6.14
C PHE A 344 3.83 4.95 7.14
N GLY A 345 5.04 5.29 6.67
CA GLY A 345 6.18 5.65 7.53
C GLY A 345 6.74 4.47 8.33
N VAL A 346 6.33 3.23 8.01
CA VAL A 346 6.69 2.02 8.75
C VAL A 346 7.87 1.34 8.06
N ASN A 347 9.04 1.49 8.68
CA ASN A 347 10.27 0.86 8.21
C ASN A 347 10.49 -0.48 8.93
N SER A 348 11.13 -1.42 8.24
CA SER A 348 11.75 -2.63 8.80
C SER A 348 13.28 -2.55 8.74
N GLU A 349 13.97 -3.37 9.54
CA GLU A 349 15.44 -3.49 9.47
C GLU A 349 15.93 -3.80 8.05
N ALA A 350 15.22 -4.67 7.34
CA ALA A 350 15.46 -4.99 5.94
C ALA A 350 15.33 -3.74 5.06
N SER A 351 14.21 -2.99 5.15
CA SER A 351 13.99 -1.82 4.30
C SER A 351 15.07 -0.75 4.50
N ILE A 352 15.53 -0.53 5.73
CA ILE A 352 16.61 0.41 6.05
C ILE A 352 17.94 -0.10 5.48
N SER A 353 18.26 -1.39 5.66
CA SER A 353 19.50 -1.98 5.14
C SER A 353 19.57 -1.89 3.62
N ILE A 354 18.49 -2.30 2.94
CA ILE A 354 18.41 -2.31 1.48
C ILE A 354 18.47 -0.89 0.93
N ALA A 355 17.71 0.05 1.52
CA ALA A 355 17.77 1.45 1.10
C ALA A 355 19.20 1.99 1.19
N ARG A 356 19.95 1.67 2.25
CA ARG A 356 21.36 2.08 2.38
C ARG A 356 22.28 1.40 1.38
N GLU A 357 22.11 0.11 1.13
CA GLU A 357 22.88 -0.64 0.12
C GLU A 357 22.68 -0.04 -1.28
N GLU A 358 21.46 0.42 -1.56
CA GLU A 358 21.08 1.13 -2.78
C GLU A 358 21.43 2.64 -2.74
N ASN A 359 22.17 3.09 -1.73
CA ASN A 359 22.63 4.48 -1.52
C ASN A 359 21.51 5.51 -1.43
N MET A 360 20.37 5.11 -0.85
CA MET A 360 19.24 5.98 -0.54
C MET A 360 19.24 6.41 0.93
N THR A 361 18.96 7.70 1.14
CA THR A 361 18.62 8.23 2.45
C THR A 361 17.18 7.89 2.81
N VAL A 362 17.01 7.16 3.90
CA VAL A 362 15.69 6.87 4.50
C VAL A 362 15.17 8.14 5.18
N MET A 363 13.97 8.58 4.81
CA MET A 363 13.27 9.68 5.49
C MET A 363 11.76 9.45 5.57
N ASN A 364 11.18 9.74 6.73
CA ASN A 364 9.74 9.90 6.88
C ASN A 364 9.41 11.40 6.71
N TRP A 365 8.57 11.95 7.58
CA TRP A 365 8.14 13.34 7.60
C TRP A 365 7.99 13.83 9.03
N THR A 366 7.90 15.15 9.18
CA THR A 366 7.64 15.79 10.47
C THR A 366 6.14 15.95 10.74
N TYR A 367 5.35 16.25 9.70
CA TYR A 367 3.88 16.25 9.75
C TYR A 367 3.27 16.15 8.33
N GLY A 368 2.00 15.78 8.26
CA GLY A 368 1.15 15.76 7.07
C GLY A 368 -0.30 15.52 7.50
N PHE A 369 -1.26 15.93 6.67
CA PHE A 369 -2.68 15.96 7.05
C PHE A 369 -3.65 15.59 5.93
N ASP A 370 -3.19 15.46 4.69
CA ASP A 370 -4.06 15.33 3.51
C ASP A 370 -4.71 13.95 3.34
N TRP A 371 -4.43 13.01 4.26
CA TRP A 371 -5.16 11.76 4.41
C TRP A 371 -6.23 11.80 5.48
N GLU A 372 -6.21 12.77 6.39
CA GLU A 372 -7.22 12.85 7.43
C GLU A 372 -8.55 13.37 6.85
N PRO A 373 -9.69 12.74 7.17
CA PRO A 373 -10.99 13.11 6.60
C PRO A 373 -11.35 14.60 6.75
N ASP A 374 -10.94 15.24 7.84
CA ASP A 374 -11.22 16.65 8.13
C ASP A 374 -10.49 17.63 7.18
N TYR A 375 -9.47 17.15 6.46
CA TYR A 375 -8.62 17.98 5.59
C TYR A 375 -8.64 17.56 4.12
N GLN A 376 -9.59 16.73 3.68
CA GLN A 376 -9.77 16.35 2.26
C GLN A 376 -10.47 17.45 1.42
N GLU A 377 -10.37 18.71 1.85
CA GLU A 377 -10.89 19.89 1.16
C GLU A 377 -9.77 20.94 1.03
N PRO A 378 -9.54 21.56 -0.15
CA PRO A 378 -8.34 22.36 -0.41
C PRO A 378 -8.13 23.51 0.58
N GLY A 379 -9.23 24.17 0.99
CA GLY A 379 -9.18 25.28 1.95
C GLY A 379 -8.85 24.84 3.37
N ALA A 380 -9.35 23.66 3.80
CA ALA A 380 -9.04 23.11 5.11
C ALA A 380 -7.59 22.62 5.15
N LEU A 381 -7.15 21.92 4.09
CA LEU A 381 -5.78 21.43 3.98
C LEU A 381 -4.76 22.57 3.99
N SER A 382 -4.97 23.59 3.15
CA SER A 382 -4.03 24.72 3.08
C SER A 382 -3.93 25.50 4.39
N ASP A 383 -5.03 25.59 5.17
CA ASP A 383 -5.02 26.21 6.50
C ASP A 383 -4.22 25.38 7.51
N ILE A 384 -4.52 24.07 7.65
CA ILE A 384 -3.84 23.23 8.66
C ILE A 384 -2.35 23.08 8.36
N MET A 385 -1.97 22.89 7.09
CA MET A 385 -0.58 22.70 6.68
C MET A 385 0.31 23.89 7.00
N VAL A 386 -0.25 25.09 7.22
CA VAL A 386 0.55 26.29 7.56
C VAL A 386 0.29 26.84 8.94
N ASN A 387 -0.78 26.43 9.62
CA ASN A 387 -1.15 26.92 10.96
C ASN A 387 -1.04 25.88 12.08
N THR A 388 -0.67 24.65 11.77
CA THR A 388 -0.33 23.62 12.76
C THR A 388 0.84 24.04 13.67
N GLU A 389 0.83 23.56 14.91
CA GLU A 389 1.94 23.76 15.86
C GLU A 389 3.20 22.96 15.46
N MET A 390 3.07 22.02 14.52
CA MET A 390 4.17 21.20 14.00
C MET A 390 5.00 21.92 12.93
N LEU A 391 4.52 23.05 12.40
CA LEU A 391 5.27 23.86 11.45
C LEU A 391 6.41 24.57 12.19
N GLY A 392 7.64 24.24 11.80
CA GLY A 392 8.87 24.79 12.35
C GLY A 392 10.00 24.80 11.33
N ASP A 393 11.13 25.37 11.76
CA ASP A 393 12.39 25.33 11.01
C ASP A 393 12.79 23.87 10.72
N GLY A 394 13.07 23.55 9.47
CA GLY A 394 13.44 22.20 9.03
C GLY A 394 12.26 21.25 8.83
N ALA A 395 11.01 21.72 8.88
CA ALA A 395 9.87 20.83 8.71
C ALA A 395 9.90 20.12 7.34
N ASN A 396 9.71 18.81 7.37
CA ASN A 396 9.51 17.94 6.22
C ASN A 396 8.02 17.60 6.12
N LEU A 397 7.36 18.15 5.11
CA LEU A 397 5.91 18.12 4.93
C LEU A 397 5.53 16.92 4.06
N LEU A 398 4.72 16.02 4.59
CA LEU A 398 4.09 14.94 3.84
C LEU A 398 2.77 15.42 3.21
N MET A 399 2.63 15.12 1.93
CA MET A 399 1.44 15.26 1.11
C MET A 399 1.43 14.09 0.10
N HIS A 400 0.32 13.87 -0.59
CA HIS A 400 0.12 12.77 -1.54
C HIS A 400 -0.40 13.28 -2.89
N ASP A 401 -0.27 12.46 -3.93
CA ASP A 401 -0.87 12.69 -5.24
C ASP A 401 -2.41 12.61 -5.19
N ARG A 402 -3.05 13.69 -4.71
CA ARG A 402 -4.51 13.75 -4.52
C ARG A 402 -5.08 15.04 -5.06
N GLN A 403 -6.34 15.00 -5.49
CA GLN A 403 -7.01 16.14 -6.09
C GLN A 403 -7.03 17.36 -5.14
N TRP A 404 -7.45 17.17 -3.88
CA TRP A 404 -7.53 18.28 -2.92
C TRP A 404 -6.14 18.83 -2.55
N THR A 405 -5.11 17.98 -2.52
CA THR A 405 -3.72 18.37 -2.32
C THR A 405 -3.22 19.21 -3.49
N SER A 406 -3.44 18.76 -4.72
CA SER A 406 -3.11 19.49 -5.94
C SER A 406 -3.76 20.88 -5.97
N GLU A 407 -5.03 20.98 -5.58
CA GLU A 407 -5.77 22.24 -5.51
C GLU A 407 -5.30 23.16 -4.37
N ALA A 408 -4.85 22.60 -3.23
CA ALA A 408 -4.34 23.36 -2.08
C ALA A 408 -2.89 23.86 -2.25
N LEU A 409 -2.09 23.15 -3.06
CA LEU A 409 -0.65 23.33 -3.19
C LEU A 409 -0.22 24.79 -3.47
N PRO A 410 -0.90 25.56 -4.35
CA PRO A 410 -0.53 26.95 -4.58
C PRO A 410 -0.63 27.84 -3.34
N ASP A 411 -1.62 27.59 -2.49
CA ASP A 411 -1.88 28.42 -1.32
C ASP A 411 -1.03 28.00 -0.13
N ILE A 412 -0.70 26.71 -0.01
CA ILE A 412 0.31 26.19 0.92
C ILE A 412 1.67 26.87 0.63
N VAL A 413 2.16 26.78 -0.60
CA VAL A 413 3.48 27.32 -1.00
C VAL A 413 3.58 28.82 -0.75
N LYS A 414 2.54 29.60 -1.11
CA LYS A 414 2.53 31.05 -0.87
C LYS A 414 2.49 31.36 0.62
N SER A 415 1.68 30.63 1.39
CA SER A 415 1.52 30.88 2.82
C SER A 415 2.77 30.52 3.63
N LEU A 416 3.50 29.47 3.26
CA LEU A 416 4.81 29.15 3.84
C LEU A 416 5.80 30.30 3.64
N ARG A 417 5.87 30.85 2.43
CA ARG A 417 6.72 32.02 2.10
C ARG A 417 6.28 33.29 2.82
N ASP A 418 4.97 33.54 2.90
CA ASP A 418 4.42 34.69 3.64
C ASP A 418 4.74 34.60 5.14
N LYS A 419 4.88 33.38 5.68
CA LYS A 419 5.36 33.11 7.04
C LYS A 419 6.89 33.18 7.19
N GLY A 420 7.62 33.35 6.10
CA GLY A 420 9.06 33.56 6.09
C GLY A 420 9.89 32.28 5.90
N TYR A 421 9.26 31.16 5.52
CA TYR A 421 9.99 29.93 5.22
C TYR A 421 10.51 29.92 3.78
N SER A 422 11.78 29.59 3.64
CA SER A 422 12.37 29.17 2.36
C SER A 422 11.97 27.72 2.05
N LEU A 423 12.00 27.34 0.77
CA LEU A 423 11.74 25.96 0.35
C LEU A 423 13.06 25.27 0.01
N ILE A 424 13.32 24.14 0.65
CA ILE A 424 14.58 23.41 0.54
C ILE A 424 14.64 22.72 -0.83
N ASP A 425 15.71 22.98 -1.58
CA ASP A 425 16.05 22.22 -2.78
C ASP A 425 16.62 20.85 -2.34
N PRO A 426 15.96 19.72 -2.68
CA PRO A 426 16.42 18.40 -2.28
C PRO A 426 17.85 18.07 -2.71
N LYS A 427 18.35 18.70 -3.79
CA LYS A 427 19.73 18.52 -4.28
C LYS A 427 20.80 19.06 -3.33
N LEU A 428 20.40 19.83 -2.32
CA LEU A 428 21.27 20.35 -1.28
C LEU A 428 21.23 19.51 0.01
N ILE A 429 20.42 18.44 0.05
CA ILE A 429 20.36 17.51 1.17
C ILE A 429 21.44 16.44 0.96
N ASP A 430 22.21 16.18 2.01
CA ASP A 430 23.16 15.07 2.05
C ASP A 430 22.42 13.73 1.98
N SER A 431 22.68 12.99 0.90
CA SER A 431 22.10 11.66 0.67
C SER A 431 22.84 10.54 1.41
N GLU A 432 23.90 10.84 2.18
CA GLU A 432 24.55 9.88 3.08
C GLU A 432 23.97 9.89 4.51
N GLY A 433 23.05 10.81 4.84
CA GLY A 433 22.45 10.94 6.19
C GLY A 433 20.95 10.59 6.23
N GLY A 434 20.56 9.54 6.95
CA GLY A 434 19.16 9.10 7.10
C GLY A 434 18.90 8.31 8.41
N VAL A 435 17.68 7.78 8.60
CA VAL A 435 17.26 7.05 9.81
C VAL A 435 18.29 5.98 10.21
N THR A 436 18.77 6.02 11.45
CA THR A 436 19.67 5.04 12.07
C THR A 436 19.00 4.36 13.26
N GLU A 437 18.75 3.05 13.09
CA GLU A 437 18.38 2.02 14.09
C GLU A 437 17.32 2.34 15.16
#